data_AF-A0A101JFI6-F1
#
_entry.id   AF-A0A101JFI6-F1
#
_cell.length_a   1.000
_cell.length_b   1.000
_cell.length_c   1.000
_cell.angle_alpha   90.00
_cell.angle_beta   90.00
_cell.angle_gamma   90.00
#
_symmetry.space_group_name_H-M   'P 1'
#
loop_
_entity.id
_entity.type
_entity.pdbx_description
1 polymer ?
#
loop_
_entity_poly.entity_id
_entity_poly.type
_entity_poly.pdbx_seq_one_letter_code
_entity_poly.pdbx_strand_id
1 'polypeptide(L)'
;MCLLTFLPGGVPPQVDALYNGSLVNTDGHGFAIVTTGGLLVRHGMDAAPLIDAFVAARWAHPDGDALFHSRLATGGTVSLDNCHPYAVGADPRTVLAHNGVLPIHPDRADPRSDTRIVAESLIGQWGSLRHRRTRLRLQRWMGPANKMVLLSVDRRFRRTSYLFNEQAGEWSGGIWYSNRGYRDWPDLDDLDGPDDLGIGPLGWPLPRS
;
A
#
# COMPACT_ATOMS: atom_id res chain seq x y z
N MET A 1 8.39 -4.81 5.37
CA MET A 1 7.19 -5.15 4.57
C MET A 1 6.43 -3.86 4.36
N CYS A 2 6.01 -3.54 3.13
CA CYS A 2 5.29 -2.31 2.80
C CYS A 2 4.17 -1.98 3.80
N LEU A 3 3.77 -0.71 3.90
CA LEU A 3 2.52 -0.33 4.54
C LEU A 3 1.53 0.15 3.48
N LEU A 4 0.45 -0.61 3.30
CA LEU A 4 -0.76 -0.20 2.60
C LEU A 4 -1.84 0.19 3.61
N THR A 5 -2.42 1.37 3.44
CA THR A 5 -3.45 1.96 4.28
C THR A 5 -4.68 2.27 3.43
N PHE A 6 -5.88 1.93 3.92
CA PHE A 6 -7.16 2.28 3.31
C PHE A 6 -7.98 3.14 4.27
N LEU A 7 -8.49 4.25 3.76
CA LEU A 7 -9.30 5.22 4.51
C LEU A 7 -10.65 5.34 3.80
N PRO A 8 -11.75 4.86 4.41
CA PRO A 8 -13.08 5.13 3.90
C PRO A 8 -13.39 6.63 3.86
N GLY A 9 -14.34 7.01 3.00
CA GLY A 9 -14.95 8.34 3.02
C GLY A 9 -15.39 8.76 4.44
N GLY A 10 -15.22 10.04 4.79
CA GLY A 10 -15.47 10.60 6.11
C GLY A 10 -14.40 10.35 7.18
N VAL A 11 -13.42 9.46 6.94
CA VAL A 11 -12.35 9.18 7.91
C VAL A 11 -11.14 10.10 7.68
N PRO A 12 -10.71 10.91 8.68
CA PRO A 12 -9.56 11.79 8.55
C PRO A 12 -8.24 10.99 8.52
N PRO A 13 -7.18 11.53 7.89
CA PRO A 13 -5.88 10.87 7.88
C PRO A 13 -5.22 10.94 9.27
N GLN A 14 -4.65 9.82 9.72
CA GLN A 14 -3.73 9.81 10.87
C GLN A 14 -2.31 10.06 10.37
N VAL A 15 -1.82 11.28 10.54
CA VAL A 15 -0.55 11.74 9.95
C VAL A 15 0.64 10.96 10.50
N ASP A 16 0.71 10.77 11.82
CA ASP A 16 1.79 10.03 12.47
C ASP A 16 1.84 8.58 11.97
N ALA A 17 0.68 7.94 11.79
CA ALA A 17 0.59 6.59 11.24
C ALA A 17 1.15 6.47 9.81
N LEU A 18 1.00 7.51 8.97
CA LEU A 18 1.60 7.56 7.63
C LEU A 18 3.11 7.74 7.71
N TYR A 19 3.58 8.61 8.61
CA TYR A 19 5.01 8.82 8.85
C TYR A 19 5.69 7.57 9.39
N ASN A 20 5.12 6.92 10.42
CA ASN A 20 5.56 5.63 10.97
C ASN A 20 5.74 4.60 9.85
N GLY A 21 4.74 4.46 8.98
CA GLY A 21 4.82 3.59 7.83
C GLY A 21 5.95 3.93 6.86
N SER A 22 6.31 5.21 6.72
CA SER A 22 7.37 5.65 5.81
C SER A 22 8.79 5.45 6.35
N LEU A 23 9.00 5.44 7.68
CA LEU A 23 10.33 5.36 8.31
C LEU A 23 11.12 4.11 7.90
N VAL A 24 10.43 2.98 7.72
CA VAL A 24 11.06 1.69 7.35
C VAL A 24 10.66 1.20 5.95
N ASN A 25 9.89 2.00 5.20
CA ASN A 25 9.46 1.70 3.84
C ASN A 25 9.76 2.91 2.95
N THR A 26 11.05 3.08 2.63
CA THR A 26 11.62 4.29 2.00
C THR A 26 11.77 4.20 0.49
N ASP A 27 11.32 3.11 -0.15
CA ASP A 27 11.55 2.83 -1.58
C ASP A 27 10.46 3.42 -2.50
N GLY A 28 9.84 4.50 -2.03
CA GLY A 28 8.80 5.25 -2.71
C GLY A 28 7.41 5.10 -2.13
N HIS A 29 6.55 6.05 -2.47
CA HIS A 29 5.24 6.24 -1.87
C HIS A 29 4.21 6.62 -2.93
N GLY A 30 2.94 6.40 -2.63
CA GLY A 30 1.85 6.85 -3.48
C GLY A 30 0.49 6.74 -2.85
N PHE A 31 -0.45 7.49 -3.40
CA PHE A 31 -1.83 7.52 -2.92
C PHE A 31 -2.82 7.60 -4.08
N ALA A 32 -4.05 7.20 -3.78
CA ALA A 32 -5.20 7.51 -4.62
C ALA A 32 -6.39 7.93 -3.77
N ILE A 33 -7.16 8.89 -4.26
CA ILE A 33 -8.40 9.38 -3.64
C ILE A 33 -9.51 9.38 -4.68
N VAL A 34 -10.67 8.83 -4.32
CA VAL A 34 -11.90 8.96 -5.11
C VAL A 34 -12.42 10.39 -4.98
N THR A 35 -12.57 11.07 -6.10
CA THR A 35 -13.09 12.43 -6.17
C THR A 35 -14.34 12.47 -7.05
N THR A 36 -15.04 13.61 -7.05
CA THR A 36 -16.16 13.84 -7.98
C THR A 36 -15.74 13.82 -9.45
N GLY A 37 -14.49 14.19 -9.75
CA GLY A 37 -13.92 14.24 -11.10
C GLY A 37 -13.24 12.95 -11.57
N GLY A 38 -13.07 11.95 -10.70
CA GLY A 38 -12.36 10.71 -11.01
C GLY A 38 -11.42 10.29 -9.88
N LEU A 39 -10.36 9.56 -10.23
CA LEU A 39 -9.30 9.20 -9.27
C LEU A 39 -8.19 10.26 -9.30
N LEU A 40 -7.91 10.87 -8.15
CA LEU A 40 -6.69 11.65 -7.95
C LEU A 40 -5.59 10.67 -7.52
N VAL A 41 -4.55 10.52 -8.34
CA VAL A 41 -3.42 9.62 -8.08
C VAL A 41 -2.14 10.42 -8.06
N ARG A 42 -1.29 10.18 -7.05
CA ARG A 42 0.06 10.77 -6.98
C ARG A 42 1.06 9.77 -6.45
N HIS A 43 2.29 9.90 -6.91
CA HIS A 43 3.46 9.14 -6.46
C HIS A 43 4.57 10.10 -6.07
N GLY A 44 5.49 9.65 -5.22
CA GLY A 44 6.66 10.41 -4.80
C GLY A 44 7.71 9.52 -4.19
N MET A 45 8.98 9.88 -4.36
CA MET A 45 10.09 9.18 -3.70
C MET A 45 10.28 9.67 -2.26
N ASP A 46 9.93 10.92 -1.97
CA ASP A 46 10.05 11.51 -0.64
C ASP A 46 8.71 11.46 0.12
N ALA A 47 8.73 10.87 1.32
CA ALA A 47 7.53 10.66 2.13
C ALA A 47 6.85 11.96 2.56
N ALA A 48 7.59 12.88 3.19
CA ALA A 48 7.05 14.10 3.79
C ALA A 48 6.22 14.95 2.81
N PRO A 49 6.76 15.39 1.64
CA PRO A 49 5.97 16.19 0.71
C PRO A 49 4.78 15.42 0.13
N LEU A 50 4.85 14.09 0.04
CA LEU A 50 3.73 13.28 -0.45
C LEU A 50 2.64 13.07 0.61
N ILE A 51 3.01 12.93 1.88
CA ILE A 51 2.08 12.87 3.00
C ILE A 51 1.34 14.20 3.13
N ASP A 52 2.05 15.33 3.07
CA ASP A 52 1.42 16.66 3.11
C ASP A 52 0.43 16.84 1.94
N ALA A 53 0.84 16.42 0.75
CA ALA A 53 -0.03 16.40 -0.42
C ALA A 53 -1.27 15.50 -0.25
N PHE A 54 -1.10 14.33 0.36
CA PHE A 54 -2.20 13.41 0.63
C PHE A 54 -3.18 14.02 1.63
N VAL A 55 -2.68 14.60 2.72
CA VAL A 55 -3.49 15.24 3.76
C VAL A 55 -4.30 16.40 3.15
N ALA A 56 -3.65 17.29 2.39
CA ALA A 56 -4.34 18.40 1.71
C ALA A 56 -5.42 17.89 0.74
N ALA A 57 -5.10 16.87 -0.06
CA ALA A 57 -6.07 16.28 -0.99
C ALA A 57 -7.22 15.57 -0.28
N ARG A 58 -6.96 14.93 0.86
CA ARG A 58 -7.98 14.27 1.68
C ARG A 58 -8.96 15.29 2.27
N TRP A 59 -8.48 16.45 2.70
CA TRP A 59 -9.35 17.55 3.15
C TRP A 59 -10.17 18.18 2.03
N ALA A 60 -9.63 18.24 0.81
CA ALA A 60 -10.36 18.71 -0.36
C ALA A 60 -11.44 17.70 -0.84
N HIS A 61 -11.29 16.43 -0.49
CA HIS A 61 -12.16 15.33 -0.91
C HIS A 61 -12.54 14.41 0.27
N PRO A 62 -13.21 14.93 1.32
CA PRO A 62 -13.40 14.22 2.58
C PRO A 62 -14.30 12.99 2.46
N ASP A 63 -15.21 12.95 1.49
CA ASP A 63 -16.13 11.81 1.29
C ASP A 63 -15.55 10.70 0.40
N GLY A 64 -14.38 10.93 -0.20
CA GLY A 64 -13.72 9.99 -1.08
C GLY A 64 -13.05 8.84 -0.34
N ASP A 65 -13.31 7.60 -0.76
CA ASP A 65 -12.45 6.47 -0.40
C ASP A 65 -11.01 6.73 -0.87
N ALA A 66 -10.05 6.41 -0.02
CA ALA A 66 -8.64 6.68 -0.28
C ALA A 66 -7.74 5.51 0.10
N LEU A 67 -6.56 5.46 -0.51
CA LEU A 67 -5.46 4.61 -0.08
C LEU A 67 -4.16 5.40 -0.05
N PHE A 68 -3.24 4.98 0.81
CA PHE A 68 -1.84 5.42 0.83
C PHE A 68 -0.94 4.20 0.94
N HIS A 69 0.21 4.23 0.27
CA HIS A 69 1.16 3.13 0.25
C HIS A 69 2.59 3.63 0.41
N SER A 70 3.32 3.06 1.38
CA SER A 70 4.78 3.20 1.53
C SER A 70 5.45 1.87 1.16
N ARG A 71 6.38 1.91 0.20
CA ARG A 71 7.00 0.73 -0.40
C ARG A 71 8.31 0.36 0.28
N LEU A 72 8.49 -0.94 0.50
CA LEU A 72 9.78 -1.57 0.68
C LEU A 72 9.99 -2.56 -0.46
N ALA A 73 10.98 -2.29 -1.31
CA ALA A 73 11.20 -3.02 -2.55
C ALA A 73 11.70 -4.45 -2.27
N THR A 74 10.85 -5.44 -2.53
CA THR A 74 11.23 -6.87 -2.55
C THR A 74 11.53 -7.38 -3.96
N GLY A 75 11.17 -6.59 -4.98
CA GLY A 75 11.37 -6.89 -6.39
C GLY A 75 11.07 -5.65 -7.25
N GLY A 76 11.65 -5.63 -8.46
CA GLY A 76 11.67 -4.46 -9.34
C GLY A 76 12.62 -3.36 -8.84
N THR A 77 12.98 -2.44 -9.73
CA THR A 77 13.85 -1.31 -9.42
C THR A 77 13.23 -0.35 -8.40
N VAL A 78 14.05 0.35 -7.62
CA VAL A 78 13.59 1.49 -6.81
C VAL A 78 13.44 2.69 -7.74
N SER A 79 12.20 3.03 -8.06
CA SER A 79 11.86 4.09 -9.01
C SER A 79 10.42 4.56 -8.80
N LEU A 80 10.13 5.77 -9.29
CA LEU A 80 8.79 6.36 -9.22
C LEU A 80 7.75 5.46 -9.90
N ASP A 81 8.11 4.86 -11.04
CA ASP A 81 7.21 3.98 -11.79
C ASP A 81 6.90 2.66 -11.07
N ASN A 82 7.60 2.33 -9.98
CA ASN A 82 7.31 1.19 -9.13
C ASN A 82 6.63 1.58 -7.81
N CYS A 83 6.14 2.80 -7.70
CA CYS A 83 5.31 3.23 -6.59
C CYS A 83 3.85 2.83 -6.84
N HIS A 84 3.22 2.16 -5.88
CA HIS A 84 1.78 1.93 -5.89
C HIS A 84 1.02 3.25 -5.66
N PRO A 85 -0.23 3.40 -6.14
CA PRO A 85 -1.04 2.40 -6.84
C PRO A 85 -0.80 2.39 -8.36
N TYR A 86 -1.24 1.30 -9.02
CA TYR A 86 -1.16 1.11 -10.47
C TYR A 86 -2.54 1.07 -11.11
N ALA A 87 -2.68 1.65 -12.31
CA ALA A 87 -3.87 1.50 -13.14
C ALA A 87 -4.05 0.06 -13.61
N VAL A 88 -5.28 -0.45 -13.54
CA VAL A 88 -5.61 -1.82 -13.96
C VAL A 88 -5.85 -1.86 -15.46
N GLY A 89 -5.04 -2.62 -16.19
CA GLY A 89 -5.17 -2.77 -17.65
C GLY A 89 -5.10 -1.43 -18.38
N ALA A 90 -4.28 -0.50 -17.89
CA ALA A 90 -4.16 0.88 -18.38
C ALA A 90 -5.46 1.73 -18.32
N ASP A 91 -6.50 1.29 -17.59
CA ASP A 91 -7.70 2.10 -17.35
C ASP A 91 -7.49 2.99 -16.11
N PRO A 92 -7.36 4.32 -16.27
CA PRO A 92 -7.10 5.22 -15.15
C PRO A 92 -8.27 5.34 -14.18
N ARG A 93 -9.44 4.79 -14.53
CA ARG A 93 -10.64 4.79 -13.65
C ARG A 93 -10.58 3.72 -12.58
N THR A 94 -9.61 2.81 -12.63
CA THR A 94 -9.45 1.72 -11.66
C THR A 94 -7.97 1.55 -11.32
N VAL A 95 -7.64 1.67 -10.05
CA VAL A 95 -6.27 1.49 -9.55
C VAL A 95 -6.21 0.46 -8.44
N LEU A 96 -5.06 -0.19 -8.27
CA LEU A 96 -4.80 -1.10 -7.15
C LEU A 96 -3.48 -0.78 -6.45
N ALA A 97 -3.46 -1.03 -5.15
CA ALA A 97 -2.24 -1.11 -4.35
C ALA A 97 -2.18 -2.46 -3.63
N HIS A 98 -0.97 -2.95 -3.38
CA HIS A 98 -0.75 -4.30 -2.87
C HIS A 98 0.37 -4.32 -1.82
N ASN A 99 0.15 -5.06 -0.74
CA ASN A 99 1.17 -5.38 0.24
C ASN A 99 1.38 -6.91 0.30
N GLY A 100 2.59 -7.33 -0.08
CA GLY A 100 3.06 -8.71 -0.05
C GLY A 100 3.92 -9.04 -1.27
N VAL A 101 3.93 -10.30 -1.68
CA VAL A 101 4.60 -10.80 -2.89
C VAL A 101 3.61 -11.69 -3.65
N LEU A 102 3.23 -11.27 -4.86
CA LEU A 102 2.35 -12.01 -5.73
C LEU A 102 3.08 -13.23 -6.31
N PRO A 103 2.38 -14.37 -6.52
CA PRO A 103 2.99 -15.62 -6.95
C PRO A 103 3.29 -15.63 -8.46
N ILE A 104 4.07 -14.67 -8.91
CA ILE A 104 4.66 -14.61 -10.25
C ILE A 104 6.19 -14.54 -10.12
N HIS A 105 6.88 -14.94 -11.18
CA HIS A 105 8.33 -14.89 -11.26
C HIS A 105 8.70 -14.00 -12.45
N PRO A 106 8.85 -12.68 -12.25
CA PRO A 106 9.33 -11.79 -13.29
C PRO A 106 10.71 -12.22 -13.80
N ASP A 107 10.99 -11.97 -15.08
CA ASP A 107 12.35 -12.10 -15.59
C ASP A 107 13.29 -11.19 -14.79
N ARG A 108 14.51 -11.65 -14.51
CA ARG A 108 15.48 -10.89 -13.70
C ARG A 108 15.81 -9.50 -14.29
N ALA A 109 15.65 -9.34 -15.60
CA ALA A 109 15.87 -8.08 -16.31
C ALA A 109 14.62 -7.18 -16.35
N ASP A 110 13.44 -7.65 -15.92
CA ASP A 110 12.23 -6.82 -15.89
C ASP A 110 12.35 -5.81 -14.73
N PRO A 111 12.35 -4.50 -15.02
CA PRO A 111 12.52 -3.50 -13.98
C PRO A 111 11.27 -3.32 -13.12
N ARG A 112 10.13 -3.90 -13.50
CA ARG A 112 8.83 -3.70 -12.86
C ARG A 112 8.68 -4.56 -11.61
N SER A 113 7.93 -4.06 -10.63
CA SER A 113 7.48 -4.87 -9.49
C SER A 113 6.49 -5.95 -9.94
N ASP A 114 6.37 -7.01 -9.16
CA ASP A 114 5.39 -8.07 -9.35
C ASP A 114 3.95 -7.52 -9.50
N THR A 115 3.63 -6.52 -8.68
CA THR A 115 2.33 -5.87 -8.63
C THR A 115 2.09 -5.08 -9.90
N ARG A 116 3.10 -4.34 -10.38
CA ARG A 116 2.99 -3.57 -11.62
C ARG A 116 2.70 -4.49 -12.81
N ILE A 117 3.44 -5.60 -12.93
CA ILE A 117 3.24 -6.61 -13.98
C ILE A 117 1.80 -7.15 -13.91
N VAL A 118 1.33 -7.51 -12.72
CA VAL A 118 -0.03 -8.06 -12.55
C VAL A 118 -1.10 -7.02 -12.91
N ALA A 119 -0.94 -5.78 -12.45
CA ALA A 119 -1.89 -4.69 -12.69
C ALA A 119 -1.99 -4.31 -14.17
N GLU A 120 -0.86 -4.16 -14.84
CA GLU A 120 -0.79 -3.73 -16.24
C GLU A 120 -1.16 -4.85 -17.21
N SER A 121 -0.72 -6.09 -16.96
CA SER A 121 -0.68 -7.13 -18.00
C SER A 121 -1.53 -8.37 -17.72
N LEU A 122 -1.73 -8.76 -16.45
CA LEU A 122 -2.33 -10.06 -16.13
C LEU A 122 -3.80 -9.97 -15.70
N ILE A 123 -4.19 -8.93 -14.95
CA ILE A 123 -5.57 -8.81 -14.46
C ILE A 123 -6.59 -8.75 -15.61
N GLY A 124 -6.24 -8.11 -16.73
CA GLY A 124 -7.10 -8.05 -17.92
C GLY A 124 -7.47 -9.45 -18.47
N GLN A 125 -6.61 -10.44 -18.28
CA GLN A 125 -6.80 -11.80 -18.77
C GLN A 125 -7.73 -12.62 -17.87
N TRP A 126 -7.89 -12.25 -16.61
CA TRP A 126 -8.75 -12.96 -15.64
C TRP A 126 -10.22 -12.52 -15.68
N GLY A 127 -10.54 -11.59 -16.58
CA GLY A 127 -11.86 -11.00 -16.73
C GLY A 127 -12.09 -9.83 -15.77
N SER A 128 -13.29 -9.26 -15.81
CA SER A 128 -13.54 -7.99 -15.11
C SER A 128 -13.63 -8.14 -13.59
N LEU A 129 -12.80 -7.35 -12.88
CA LEU A 129 -12.83 -7.22 -11.42
C LEU A 129 -14.16 -6.67 -10.86
N ARG A 130 -15.09 -6.19 -11.71
CA ARG A 130 -16.45 -5.82 -11.27
C ARG A 130 -17.23 -7.03 -10.74
N HIS A 131 -16.91 -8.24 -11.22
CA HIS A 131 -17.58 -9.46 -10.83
C HIS A 131 -16.99 -10.02 -9.55
N ARG A 132 -17.85 -10.30 -8.56
CA ARG A 132 -17.44 -10.90 -7.27
C ARG A 132 -16.68 -12.21 -7.47
N ARG A 133 -17.09 -13.04 -8.44
CA ARG A 133 -16.42 -14.32 -8.75
C ARG A 133 -14.96 -14.10 -9.19
N THR A 134 -14.70 -13.11 -10.03
CA THR A 134 -13.34 -12.78 -10.47
C THR A 134 -12.49 -12.30 -9.30
N ARG A 135 -13.02 -11.40 -8.46
CA ARG A 135 -12.30 -10.94 -7.26
C ARG A 135 -11.97 -12.08 -6.29
N LEU A 136 -12.89 -13.01 -6.07
CA LEU A 136 -12.62 -14.19 -5.23
C LEU A 136 -11.56 -15.12 -5.83
N ARG A 137 -11.51 -15.27 -7.16
CA ARG A 137 -10.46 -16.04 -7.83
C ARG A 137 -9.11 -15.36 -7.66
N LEU A 138 -9.04 -14.05 -7.88
CA LEU A 138 -7.84 -13.26 -7.64
C LEU A 138 -7.35 -13.40 -6.19
N GLN A 139 -8.26 -13.25 -5.22
CA GLN A 139 -7.94 -13.39 -3.80
C GLN A 139 -7.38 -14.78 -3.43
N ARG A 140 -7.93 -15.85 -4.02
CA ARG A 140 -7.41 -17.20 -3.80
C ARG A 140 -6.05 -17.40 -4.45
N TRP A 141 -5.89 -16.91 -5.68
CA TRP A 141 -4.64 -17.01 -6.43
C TRP A 141 -3.49 -16.29 -5.73
N MET A 142 -3.71 -15.06 -5.24
CA MET A 142 -2.68 -14.32 -4.52
C MET A 142 -2.32 -14.95 -3.18
N GLY A 143 -3.16 -15.81 -2.60
CA GLY A 143 -2.90 -16.45 -1.31
C GLY A 143 -3.16 -15.52 -0.10
N PRO A 144 -3.24 -16.09 1.12
CA PRO A 144 -3.77 -15.40 2.29
C PRO A 144 -2.87 -14.30 2.89
N ALA A 145 -1.55 -14.37 2.64
CA ALA A 145 -0.59 -13.40 3.18
C ALA A 145 -0.57 -12.05 2.43
N ASN A 146 -1.09 -12.05 1.20
CA ASN A 146 -1.14 -10.87 0.34
C ASN A 146 -2.38 -10.04 0.64
N LYS A 147 -2.28 -8.71 0.60
CA LYS A 147 -3.44 -7.83 0.77
C LYS A 147 -3.46 -6.77 -0.31
N MET A 148 -4.65 -6.46 -0.81
CA MET A 148 -4.82 -5.52 -1.92
C MET A 148 -6.01 -4.61 -1.68
N VAL A 149 -5.85 -3.34 -2.06
CA VAL A 149 -6.94 -2.37 -2.11
C VAL A 149 -7.14 -1.98 -3.57
N LEU A 150 -8.36 -2.11 -4.05
CA LEU A 150 -8.78 -1.66 -5.38
C LEU A 150 -9.70 -0.46 -5.21
N LEU A 151 -9.38 0.66 -5.86
CA LEU A 151 -10.27 1.81 -6.00
C LEU A 151 -10.76 1.92 -7.45
N SER A 152 -12.04 2.22 -7.64
CA SER A 152 -12.61 2.42 -8.97
C SER A 152 -13.71 3.49 -8.97
N VAL A 153 -13.68 4.33 -10.01
CA VAL A 153 -14.76 5.25 -10.36
C VAL A 153 -15.53 4.79 -11.61
N ASP A 154 -15.23 3.60 -12.14
CA ASP A 154 -16.07 3.00 -13.18
C ASP A 154 -17.43 2.61 -12.57
N ARG A 155 -18.49 3.28 -13.04
CA ARG A 155 -19.89 3.10 -12.61
C ARG A 155 -20.42 1.67 -12.75
N ARG A 156 -19.70 0.80 -13.46
CA ARG A 156 -20.02 -0.64 -13.55
C ARG A 156 -19.62 -1.42 -12.29
N PHE A 157 -18.77 -0.86 -11.43
CA PHE A 157 -18.53 -1.40 -10.10
C PHE A 157 -19.66 -0.99 -9.15
N ARG A 158 -19.96 -1.85 -8.17
CA ARG A 158 -21.02 -1.61 -7.18
C ARG A 158 -20.59 -0.71 -6.03
N ARG A 159 -19.27 -0.55 -5.85
CA ARG A 159 -18.62 0.22 -4.79
C ARG A 159 -17.37 0.86 -5.38
N THR A 160 -16.93 1.94 -4.76
CA THR A 160 -15.69 2.64 -5.08
C THR A 160 -14.45 1.92 -4.59
N SER A 161 -14.58 1.06 -3.59
CA SER A 161 -13.48 0.34 -2.97
C SER A 161 -13.76 -1.16 -2.77
N TYR A 162 -12.71 -1.95 -2.87
CA TYR A 162 -12.71 -3.39 -2.55
C TYR A 162 -11.39 -3.78 -1.89
N LEU A 163 -11.47 -4.39 -0.70
CA LEU A 163 -10.33 -4.94 0.02
C LEU A 163 -10.26 -6.45 -0.22
N PHE A 164 -9.05 -6.95 -0.43
CA PHE A 164 -8.76 -8.36 -0.63
C PHE A 164 -7.91 -8.85 0.53
N ASN A 165 -8.31 -9.98 1.12
CA ASN A 165 -7.78 -10.49 2.39
C ASN A 165 -7.79 -9.43 3.50
N GLU A 166 -8.89 -8.70 3.60
CA GLU A 166 -9.11 -7.65 4.61
C GLU A 166 -8.81 -8.14 6.04
N GLN A 167 -9.17 -9.39 6.35
CA GLN A 167 -8.94 -10.04 7.63
C GLN A 167 -7.47 -10.27 7.99
N ALA A 168 -6.55 -10.14 7.03
CA ALA A 168 -5.11 -10.21 7.25
C ALA A 168 -4.48 -8.82 7.52
N GLY A 169 -5.30 -7.76 7.53
CA GLY A 169 -4.95 -6.45 8.07
C GLY A 169 -5.69 -6.18 9.38
N GLU A 170 -5.67 -4.92 9.81
CA GLU A 170 -6.24 -4.48 11.08
C GLU A 170 -6.96 -3.14 10.90
N TRP A 171 -8.15 -3.01 11.49
CA TRP A 171 -8.87 -1.74 11.56
C TRP A 171 -8.53 -1.02 12.87
N SER A 172 -8.14 0.25 12.78
CA SER A 172 -7.91 1.14 13.93
C SER A 172 -8.34 2.55 13.58
N GLY A 173 -9.15 3.19 14.45
CA GLY A 173 -9.62 4.56 14.22
C GLY A 173 -10.45 4.75 12.93
N GLY A 174 -11.09 3.69 12.41
CA GLY A 174 -11.81 3.72 11.14
C GLY A 174 -10.91 3.61 9.90
N ILE A 175 -9.61 3.43 10.07
CA ILE A 175 -8.63 3.22 9.01
C ILE A 175 -8.23 1.74 9.00
N TRP A 176 -8.12 1.15 7.81
CA TRP A 176 -7.59 -0.20 7.65
C TRP A 176 -6.10 -0.14 7.31
N TYR A 177 -5.30 -0.90 8.06
CA TYR A 177 -3.87 -1.03 7.87
C TYR A 177 -3.52 -2.46 7.48
N SER A 178 -2.68 -2.60 6.47
CA SER A 178 -2.25 -3.92 6.02
C SER A 178 -1.31 -4.62 7.01
N ASN A 179 -0.59 -3.93 7.87
CA ASN A 179 0.18 -4.54 8.97
C ASN A 179 0.34 -3.52 10.10
N ARG A 180 1.11 -3.85 11.14
CA ARG A 180 1.28 -3.01 12.33
C ARG A 180 2.30 -1.88 12.20
N GLY A 181 2.91 -1.67 11.02
CA GLY A 181 3.91 -0.61 10.80
C GLY A 181 3.37 0.82 10.87
N TYR A 182 2.08 1.00 11.14
CA TYR A 182 1.45 2.29 11.39
C TYR A 182 1.54 2.73 12.86
N ARG A 183 1.76 1.76 13.76
CA ARG A 183 1.83 2.05 15.19
C ARG A 183 3.12 2.79 15.50
N ASP A 184 3.09 3.57 16.57
CA ASP A 184 4.29 4.18 17.09
C ASP A 184 5.32 3.10 17.40
N TRP A 185 6.58 3.41 17.12
CA TRP A 185 7.66 2.62 17.69
C TRP A 185 7.59 2.84 19.19
N PRO A 186 7.57 1.77 20.03
CA PRO A 186 7.64 1.96 21.46
C PRO A 186 8.86 2.83 21.77
N ASP A 187 8.69 3.79 22.67
CA ASP A 187 9.79 4.57 23.18
C ASP A 187 10.88 3.59 23.63
N LEU A 188 12.12 3.82 23.19
CA LEU A 188 13.27 3.00 23.61
C LEU A 188 13.47 3.04 25.14
N ASP A 189 12.80 3.97 25.82
CA ASP A 189 12.77 4.13 27.27
C ASP A 189 11.78 3.15 27.97
N ASP A 190 10.85 2.54 27.23
CA ASP A 190 9.91 1.52 27.73
C ASP A 190 10.44 0.08 27.60
N LEU A 191 11.67 -0.09 27.09
CA LEU A 191 12.36 -1.38 27.10
C LEU A 191 13.11 -1.55 28.42
N ASP A 192 12.40 -2.09 29.42
CA ASP A 192 13.02 -2.63 30.63
C ASP A 192 14.03 -3.73 30.27
N GLY A 193 15.32 -3.39 30.34
CA GLY A 193 16.41 -4.34 30.59
C GLY A 193 17.31 -4.70 29.39
N PRO A 194 18.65 -4.76 29.58
CA PRO A 194 19.65 -4.88 28.52
C PRO A 194 19.86 -6.30 27.96
N ASP A 195 18.93 -7.24 28.16
CA ASP A 195 19.25 -8.66 27.94
C ASP A 195 18.69 -9.28 26.64
N ASP A 196 17.78 -8.63 25.91
CA ASP A 196 17.02 -9.36 24.87
C ASP A 196 17.32 -9.04 23.40
N LEU A 197 18.34 -8.22 23.07
CA LEU A 197 18.67 -7.97 21.66
C LEU A 197 20.15 -8.04 21.26
N GLY A 198 21.10 -8.19 22.18
CA GLY A 198 22.52 -8.32 21.81
C GLY A 198 23.04 -7.16 20.95
N ILE A 199 22.47 -5.96 21.11
CA ILE A 199 22.88 -4.74 20.39
C ILE A 199 23.63 -3.85 21.38
N GLY A 200 24.91 -3.59 21.09
CA GLY A 200 25.73 -2.66 21.87
C GLY A 200 25.28 -1.20 21.71
N PRO A 201 25.70 -0.30 22.62
CA PRO A 201 25.10 1.03 22.86
C PRO A 201 25.31 2.08 21.74
N LEU A 202 25.75 1.67 20.54
CA LEU A 202 25.99 2.56 19.40
C LEU A 202 25.34 2.07 18.09
N GLY A 203 24.45 1.08 18.12
CA GLY A 203 23.58 0.77 16.99
C GLY A 203 24.28 0.32 15.69
N TRP A 204 25.55 -0.06 15.73
CA TRP A 204 26.27 -0.66 14.59
C TRP A 204 26.59 -2.14 14.89
N PRO A 205 26.41 -3.07 13.93
CA PRO A 205 26.79 -4.46 14.12
C PRO A 205 28.31 -4.58 14.33
N LEU A 206 28.72 -5.18 15.44
CA LEU A 206 30.13 -5.48 15.70
C LEU A 206 30.69 -6.42 14.61
N PRO A 207 31.90 -6.16 14.09
CA PRO A 207 32.50 -7.02 13.08
C PRO A 207 32.78 -8.41 13.69
N ARG A 208 32.34 -9.45 12.98
CA ARG A 208 32.57 -10.84 13.38
C ARG A 208 34.05 -11.19 13.19
N SER A 209 34.70 -11.67 14.25
CA SER A 209 35.94 -12.45 14.18
C SER A 209 35.66 -13.88 13.73
#